data_AF-A0A2N1NTH3-F1
#
_entry.id   AF-A0A2N1NTH3-F1
#
_cell.length_a   1.000
_cell.length_b   1.000
_cell.length_c   1.000
_cell.angle_alpha   90.00
_cell.angle_beta   90.00
_cell.angle_gamma   90.00
#
_symmetry.space_group_name_H-M   'P 1'
#
loop_
_entity.id
_entity.type
_entity.pdbx_description
1 polymer ?
#
loop_
_entity_poly.entity_id
_entity_poly.type
_entity_poly.pdbx_seq_one_letter_code
_entity_poly.pdbx_strand_id
1 'polypeptide(L)'
;MDIGLVLSTVISLILPKRQYELNEELEFKELFEEICYLLCDILMHRREQLYHTIPTFIFIIQTMFHCFKKTQKSFRANFKEVQQKEYQGRYISWWEEHLNNPLPIESAKIFSRLLTTISYSKKSNKSNFNNKAFVKHIPSLLSEYIYIQTKNNILEANIRDTLKNGTYSLLDLCGQFERDMIMVNLDVVGKNLFKNLWIDYNKEWKYVGRG
;
A
#
# COMPACT_ATOMS: atom_id res chain seq x y z
N MET A 1 4.60 4.70 24.90
CA MET A 1 4.26 5.48 23.71
C MET A 1 3.02 4.84 23.12
N ASP A 2 1.95 5.60 22.96
CA ASP A 2 0.68 5.09 22.42
C ASP A 2 0.75 5.07 20.89
N ILE A 3 0.91 3.88 20.30
CA ILE A 3 1.00 3.71 18.84
C ILE A 3 -0.32 4.07 18.16
N GLY A 4 -1.45 3.85 18.82
CA GLY A 4 -2.76 4.23 18.29
C GLY A 4 -2.85 5.74 18.10
N LEU A 5 -2.35 6.51 19.07
CA LEU A 5 -2.27 7.97 18.96
C LEU A 5 -1.34 8.39 17.82
N VAL A 6 -0.13 7.81 17.73
CA VAL A 6 0.83 8.12 16.65
C VAL A 6 0.23 7.86 15.27
N LEU A 7 -0.38 6.70 15.04
CA LEU A 7 -1.01 6.36 13.76
C LEU A 7 -2.23 7.24 13.48
N SER A 8 -2.99 7.63 14.50
CA SER A 8 -4.12 8.58 14.35
C SER A 8 -3.64 9.98 13.96
N THR A 9 -2.49 10.41 14.47
CA THR A 9 -1.84 11.66 14.04
C THR A 9 -1.40 11.55 12.59
N VAL A 10 -0.77 10.45 12.17
CA VAL A 10 -0.41 10.22 10.76
C VAL A 10 -1.64 10.26 9.87
N ILE A 11 -2.73 9.57 10.23
CA ILE A 11 -4.01 9.66 9.51
C ILE A 11 -4.49 11.11 9.41
N SER A 12 -4.43 11.84 10.51
CA SER A 12 -4.85 13.25 10.53
C SER A 12 -4.03 14.16 9.61
N LEU A 13 -2.77 13.81 9.34
CA LEU A 13 -1.91 14.52 8.38
C LEU A 13 -2.23 14.17 6.92
N ILE A 14 -2.69 12.95 6.65
CA ILE A 14 -2.98 12.44 5.30
C ILE A 14 -4.49 12.40 4.96
N LEU A 15 -5.33 13.09 5.75
CA LEU A 15 -6.77 13.25 5.48
C LEU A 15 -7.01 14.58 4.73
N PRO A 16 -7.88 14.62 3.71
CA PRO A 16 -8.22 15.82 2.92
C PRO A 16 -8.68 17.05 3.71
N LYS A 17 -9.13 16.84 4.96
CA LYS A 17 -9.78 17.90 5.75
C LYS A 17 -8.79 18.89 6.39
N ARG A 18 -7.48 18.67 6.34
CA ARG A 18 -6.49 19.62 6.89
C ARG A 18 -5.80 20.39 5.77
N GLN A 19 -5.92 21.71 5.82
CA GLN A 19 -5.21 22.67 4.99
C GLN A 19 -3.77 22.83 5.50
N TYR A 20 -2.92 21.83 5.31
CA TYR A 20 -1.48 22.08 5.31
C TYR A 20 -1.09 22.38 3.88
N GLU A 21 -0.62 23.60 3.65
CA GLU A 21 -0.06 24.04 2.38
C GLU A 21 1.36 23.46 2.25
N LEU A 22 1.46 22.15 1.98
CA LEU A 22 2.69 21.64 1.38
C LEU A 22 2.70 22.16 -0.05
N ASN A 23 3.64 23.05 -0.33
CA ASN A 23 3.65 23.82 -1.56
C ASN A 23 4.63 23.22 -2.57
N GLU A 24 5.56 22.38 -2.11
CA GLU A 24 6.62 21.82 -2.93
C GLU A 24 6.56 20.28 -2.99
N GLU A 25 6.78 19.72 -4.19
CA GLU A 25 6.85 18.28 -4.43
C GLU A 25 7.89 17.57 -3.53
N LEU A 26 8.94 18.30 -3.15
CA LEU A 26 9.95 17.82 -2.21
C LEU A 26 9.38 17.56 -0.80
N GLU A 27 8.52 18.45 -0.29
CA GLU A 27 7.93 18.29 1.04
C GLU A 27 6.99 17.07 1.10
N PHE A 28 6.25 16.81 0.02
CA PHE A 28 5.43 15.59 -0.09
C PHE A 28 6.27 14.32 -0.09
N LYS A 29 7.39 14.33 -0.82
CA LYS A 29 8.35 13.22 -0.86
C LYS A 29 8.91 12.96 0.54
N GLU A 30 9.40 14.00 1.22
CA GLU A 30 9.98 13.88 2.56
C GLU A 30 8.96 13.35 3.57
N LEU A 31 7.74 13.90 3.58
CA LEU A 31 6.66 13.41 4.44
C LEU A 31 6.35 11.93 4.17
N PHE A 32 6.27 11.52 2.91
CA PHE A 32 6.04 10.13 2.55
C PHE A 32 7.14 9.20 3.07
N GLU A 33 8.40 9.60 2.91
CA GLU A 33 9.56 8.81 3.34
C GLU A 33 9.64 8.72 4.86
N GLU A 34 9.41 9.82 5.58
CA GLU A 34 9.33 9.85 7.04
C GLU A 34 8.21 8.95 7.59
N ILE A 35 7.04 8.96 6.95
CA ILE A 35 5.96 8.02 7.30
C ILE A 35 6.43 6.58 7.07
N CYS A 36 7.09 6.27 5.95
CA CYS A 36 7.60 4.93 5.70
C CYS A 36 8.60 4.47 6.77
N TYR A 37 9.56 5.33 7.14
CA TYR A 37 10.55 5.03 8.16
C TYR A 37 9.91 4.82 9.53
N LEU A 38 8.98 5.68 9.92
CA LEU A 38 8.19 5.53 11.15
C LEU A 38 7.46 4.18 11.19
N LEU A 39 6.76 3.80 10.11
CA LEU A 39 6.04 2.53 10.04
C LEU A 39 6.99 1.33 10.08
N CYS A 40 8.17 1.43 9.45
CA CYS A 40 9.20 0.40 9.52
C CYS A 40 9.73 0.23 10.95
N ASP A 41 10.04 1.33 11.64
CA ASP A 41 10.53 1.31 13.01
C ASP A 41 9.50 0.72 13.97
N ILE A 42 8.22 1.04 13.78
CA ILE A 42 7.13 0.42 14.54
C ILE A 42 7.09 -1.09 14.29
N LEU A 43 7.16 -1.55 13.03
CA LEU A 43 7.18 -2.98 12.71
C LEU A 43 8.40 -3.71 13.27
N MET A 44 9.56 -3.06 13.34
CA MET A 44 10.82 -3.68 13.76
C MET A 44 11.00 -3.73 15.27
N HIS A 45 10.52 -2.71 15.98
CA HIS A 45 10.78 -2.53 17.41
C HIS A 45 9.53 -2.69 18.28
N ARG A 46 8.34 -2.47 17.74
CA ARG A 46 7.08 -2.36 18.50
C ARG A 46 5.93 -3.15 17.88
N ARG A 47 6.23 -4.17 17.07
CA ARG A 47 5.23 -4.97 16.32
C ARG A 47 4.07 -5.48 17.17
N GLU A 48 4.35 -5.91 18.40
CA GLU A 48 3.35 -6.48 19.31
C GLU A 48 2.28 -5.47 19.72
N GLN A 49 2.65 -4.19 19.82
CA GLN A 49 1.76 -3.09 20.19
C GLN A 49 0.82 -2.69 19.03
N LEU A 50 1.04 -3.22 17.82
CA LEU A 50 0.14 -2.98 16.69
C LEU A 50 -1.14 -3.79 16.76
N TYR A 51 -1.27 -4.82 17.61
CA TYR A 51 -2.39 -5.78 17.53
C TYR A 51 -3.78 -5.15 17.36
N HIS A 52 -4.08 -4.11 18.15
CA HIS A 52 -5.37 -3.40 18.09
C HIS A 52 -5.43 -2.28 17.05
N THR A 53 -4.29 -1.90 16.47
CA THR A 53 -4.13 -0.78 15.54
C THR A 53 -3.67 -1.22 14.14
N ILE A 54 -3.57 -2.53 13.89
CA ILE A 54 -3.28 -3.11 12.56
C ILE A 54 -4.23 -2.54 11.48
N PRO A 55 -5.56 -2.42 11.68
CA PRO A 55 -6.42 -1.85 10.66
C PRO A 55 -6.02 -0.43 10.27
N THR A 56 -5.69 0.41 11.26
CA THR A 56 -5.21 1.79 11.08
C THR A 56 -3.87 1.82 10.35
N PHE A 57 -2.94 0.95 10.75
CA PHE A 57 -1.63 0.79 10.11
C PHE A 57 -1.76 0.39 8.63
N ILE A 58 -2.62 -0.60 8.35
CA ILE A 58 -2.88 -1.09 7.00
C ILE A 58 -3.52 0.00 6.15
N PHE A 59 -4.49 0.74 6.71
CA PHE A 59 -5.14 1.84 6.01
C PHE A 59 -4.13 2.90 5.55
N ILE A 60 -3.17 3.29 6.39
CA ILE A 60 -2.12 4.23 6.01
C ILE A 60 -1.36 3.69 4.79
N ILE A 61 -0.92 2.43 4.83
CA ILE A 61 -0.19 1.81 3.71
C ILE A 61 -1.04 1.74 2.45
N GLN A 62 -2.35 1.44 2.56
CA GLN A 62 -3.26 1.46 1.42
C GLN A 62 -3.27 2.83 0.75
N THR A 63 -3.41 3.91 1.52
CA THR A 63 -3.41 5.27 0.96
C THR A 63 -2.08 5.63 0.28
N MET A 64 -0.96 5.11 0.78
CA MET A 64 0.38 5.38 0.26
C MET A 64 0.66 4.73 -1.11
N PHE A 65 -0.07 3.66 -1.47
CA PHE A 65 0.04 3.09 -2.83
C PHE A 65 -0.31 4.10 -3.93
N HIS A 66 -1.18 5.05 -3.62
CA HIS A 66 -1.66 6.04 -4.59
C HIS A 66 -0.61 7.11 -4.90
N CYS A 67 0.46 7.24 -4.12
CA CYS A 67 1.56 8.18 -4.39
C CYS A 67 2.36 7.84 -5.66
N PHE A 68 2.23 6.61 -6.15
CA PHE A 68 2.97 6.12 -7.31
C PHE A 68 2.14 6.05 -8.59
N LYS A 69 0.86 6.38 -8.50
CA LYS A 69 -0.05 6.29 -9.64
C LYS A 69 0.13 7.53 -10.53
N LYS A 70 0.15 7.33 -11.84
CA LYS A 70 0.12 8.43 -12.81
C LYS A 70 -1.32 8.84 -13.05
N THR A 71 -1.73 9.99 -12.51
CA THR A 71 -3.07 10.54 -12.74
C THR A 71 -3.15 11.16 -14.13
N GLN A 72 -3.99 10.60 -15.02
CA GLN A 72 -4.19 11.19 -16.35
C GLN A 72 -4.90 12.55 -16.25
N LYS A 73 -4.30 13.58 -16.85
CA LYS A 73 -4.78 14.98 -16.81
C LYS A 73 -6.22 15.15 -17.29
N SER A 74 -6.69 14.31 -18.24
CA SER A 74 -8.06 14.32 -18.76
C SER A 74 -9.12 13.94 -17.72
N PHE A 75 -8.76 13.13 -16.71
CA PHE A 75 -9.67 12.76 -15.63
C PHE A 75 -9.86 13.95 -14.67
N ARG A 76 -8.81 14.75 -14.42
CA ARG A 76 -8.80 15.91 -13.50
C ARG A 76 -9.82 16.99 -13.84
N ALA A 77 -10.09 17.23 -15.12
CA ALA A 77 -11.14 18.17 -15.54
C ALA A 77 -12.55 17.71 -15.14
N ASN A 78 -12.79 16.40 -15.12
CA ASN A 78 -14.07 15.79 -14.76
C ASN A 78 -14.16 15.38 -13.28
N PHE A 79 -13.09 15.54 -12.49
CA PHE A 79 -13.09 15.14 -11.06
C PHE A 79 -14.16 15.88 -10.25
N LYS A 80 -14.57 17.10 -10.61
CA LYS A 80 -15.67 17.81 -9.93
C LYS A 80 -17.07 17.28 -10.32
N GLU A 81 -17.23 16.74 -11.53
CA GLU A 81 -18.52 16.21 -12.01
C GLU A 81 -18.71 14.71 -11.68
N VAL A 82 -17.63 13.92 -11.71
CA VAL A 82 -17.63 12.49 -11.36
C VAL A 82 -17.83 12.29 -9.85
N GLN A 83 -17.51 13.30 -9.03
CA GLN A 83 -17.85 13.35 -7.61
C GLN A 83 -19.35 13.19 -7.32
N GLN A 84 -20.28 13.34 -8.27
CA GLN A 84 -21.70 13.16 -7.95
C GLN A 84 -22.29 11.80 -8.32
N LYS A 85 -21.61 10.98 -9.15
CA LYS A 85 -22.25 9.79 -9.75
C LYS A 85 -21.60 8.43 -9.46
N GLU A 86 -20.34 8.38 -9.01
CA GLU A 86 -19.63 7.10 -8.78
C GLU A 86 -19.12 6.90 -7.34
N TYR A 87 -19.73 7.54 -6.33
CA TYR A 87 -19.46 7.25 -4.92
C TYR A 87 -20.10 5.94 -4.45
N GLN A 88 -19.75 4.82 -5.09
CA GLN A 88 -19.92 3.51 -4.46
C GLN A 88 -18.66 3.17 -3.65
N GLY A 89 -18.46 3.93 -2.56
CA GLY A 89 -17.88 3.39 -1.32
C GLY A 89 -16.35 3.26 -1.17
N ARG A 90 -15.48 3.88 -2.00
CA ARG A 90 -14.01 3.85 -1.76
C ARG A 90 -13.37 5.24 -1.64
N TYR A 91 -12.47 5.37 -0.67
CA TYR A 91 -11.85 6.59 -0.16
C TYR A 91 -10.82 7.16 -1.16
N ILE A 92 -10.95 8.44 -1.55
CA ILE A 92 -9.92 9.17 -2.31
C ILE A 92 -8.81 9.56 -1.33
N SER A 93 -7.58 9.11 -1.58
CA SER A 93 -6.48 9.48 -0.70
C SER A 93 -6.06 10.93 -0.91
N TRP A 94 -5.66 11.61 0.17
CA TRP A 94 -5.15 12.98 0.14
C TRP A 94 -3.97 13.16 -0.83
N TRP A 95 -3.15 12.11 -0.97
CA TRP A 95 -2.06 12.06 -1.93
C TRP A 95 -2.54 12.24 -3.37
N GLU A 96 -3.71 11.72 -3.74
CA GLU A 96 -4.23 11.86 -5.11
C GLU A 96 -4.64 13.30 -5.45
N GLU A 97 -5.07 14.05 -4.44
CA GLU A 97 -5.50 15.43 -4.62
C GLU A 97 -4.29 16.35 -4.85
N HIS A 98 -3.20 16.09 -4.11
CA HIS A 98 -2.05 17.00 -4.04
C HIS A 98 -0.86 16.58 -4.93
N LEU A 99 -0.68 15.30 -5.24
CA LEU A 99 0.39 14.84 -6.13
C LEU A 99 -0.02 14.94 -7.60
N ASN A 100 0.69 15.79 -8.34
CA ASN A 100 0.53 15.94 -9.78
C ASN A 100 1.27 14.84 -10.56
N ASN A 101 2.39 14.38 -10.01
CA ASN A 101 3.26 13.36 -10.58
C ASN A 101 3.46 12.23 -9.56
N PRO A 102 3.73 10.99 -10.02
CA PRO A 102 4.18 9.93 -9.14
C PRO A 102 5.46 10.31 -8.38
N LEU A 103 5.55 9.88 -7.12
CA LEU A 103 6.80 9.98 -6.36
C LEU A 103 7.94 9.20 -7.04
N PRO A 104 9.21 9.61 -6.83
CA PRO A 104 10.36 9.01 -7.50
C PRO A 104 10.63 7.57 -7.08
N ILE A 105 11.49 6.89 -7.85
CA ILE A 105 11.85 5.48 -7.65
C ILE A 105 12.49 5.25 -6.28
N GLU A 106 13.21 6.22 -5.74
CA GLU A 106 13.83 6.17 -4.41
C GLU A 106 12.77 5.96 -3.32
N SER A 107 11.67 6.70 -3.38
CA SER A 107 10.55 6.56 -2.45
C SER A 107 9.84 5.21 -2.64
N ALA A 108 9.74 4.70 -3.88
CA ALA A 108 9.23 3.36 -4.14
C ALA A 108 10.10 2.25 -3.55
N LYS A 109 11.43 2.40 -3.54
CA LYS A 109 12.36 1.45 -2.90
C LYS A 109 12.13 1.40 -1.38
N ILE A 110 11.96 2.56 -0.74
CA ILE A 110 11.66 2.66 0.70
C ILE A 110 10.32 1.98 1.00
N PHE A 111 9.30 2.26 0.20
CA PHE A 111 7.98 1.64 0.37
C PHE A 111 8.01 0.12 0.15
N SER A 112 8.73 -0.37 -0.86
CA SER A 112 8.91 -1.81 -1.07
C SER A 112 9.56 -2.50 0.13
N ARG A 113 10.52 -1.84 0.80
CA ARG A 113 11.14 -2.33 2.05
C ARG A 113 10.14 -2.39 3.20
N LEU A 114 9.26 -1.38 3.32
CA LEU A 114 8.16 -1.41 4.30
C LEU A 114 7.26 -2.63 4.09
N LEU A 115 6.80 -2.85 2.85
CA LEU A 115 5.94 -4.01 2.52
C LEU A 115 6.64 -5.35 2.82
N THR A 116 7.94 -5.43 2.52
CA THR A 116 8.75 -6.63 2.84
C THR A 116 8.85 -6.84 4.35
N THR A 117 9.01 -5.77 5.13
CA THR A 117 9.11 -5.80 6.60
C THR A 117 7.82 -6.31 7.26
N ILE A 118 6.65 -6.07 6.66
CA ILE A 118 5.38 -6.66 7.13
C ILE A 118 5.47 -8.19 7.11
N SER A 119 6.14 -8.76 6.13
CA SER A 119 6.24 -10.22 5.97
C SER A 119 7.38 -10.83 6.79
N TYR A 120 8.30 -9.99 7.28
CA TYR A 120 9.43 -10.43 8.08
C TYR A 120 8.99 -10.96 9.45
N SER A 121 9.11 -12.27 9.66
CA SER A 121 9.10 -12.88 11.01
C SER A 121 10.53 -13.13 11.44
N LYS A 122 11.02 -12.48 12.52
CA LYS A 122 12.30 -12.89 13.12
C LYS A 122 12.18 -14.35 13.54
N LYS A 123 12.91 -15.26 12.87
CA LYS A 123 12.98 -16.70 13.24
C LYS A 123 13.67 -16.95 14.60
N SER A 124 14.13 -15.90 15.27
CA SER A 124 14.92 -15.96 16.49
C SER A 124 14.12 -15.42 17.68
N ASN A 125 13.73 -16.35 18.56
CA ASN A 125 13.35 -16.19 19.96
C ASN A 125 11.97 -15.60 20.31
N LYS A 126 11.08 -16.51 20.74
CA LYS A 126 10.12 -16.38 21.85
C LYS A 126 9.03 -15.29 21.84
N SER A 127 8.84 -14.51 20.77
CA SER A 127 7.59 -13.77 20.59
C SER A 127 6.70 -14.43 19.53
N ASN A 128 5.65 -15.10 20.00
CA ASN A 128 4.58 -15.68 19.19
C ASN A 128 3.71 -14.63 18.47
N PHE A 129 4.19 -13.41 18.26
CA PHE A 129 3.49 -12.39 17.47
C PHE A 129 3.58 -12.75 15.99
N ASN A 130 2.73 -13.72 15.67
CA ASN A 130 2.67 -14.43 14.41
C ASN A 130 2.12 -13.47 13.36
N ASN A 131 2.69 -13.48 12.15
CA ASN A 131 2.20 -12.70 11.01
C ASN A 131 0.69 -12.88 10.76
N LYS A 132 0.08 -13.94 11.33
CA LYS A 132 -1.36 -14.22 11.37
C LYS A 132 -2.26 -13.00 11.63
N ALA A 133 -1.87 -12.07 12.51
CA ALA A 133 -2.67 -10.88 12.76
C ALA A 133 -2.74 -9.95 11.52
N PHE A 134 -1.65 -9.85 10.76
CA PHE A 134 -1.58 -9.09 9.51
C PHE A 134 -2.22 -9.82 8.33
N VAL A 135 -2.14 -11.16 8.28
CA VAL A 135 -2.63 -11.99 7.15
C VAL A 135 -4.06 -11.62 6.73
N LYS A 136 -4.95 -11.38 7.70
CA LYS A 136 -6.35 -10.99 7.44
C LYS A 136 -6.53 -9.69 6.68
N HIS A 137 -5.52 -8.82 6.71
CA HIS A 137 -5.54 -7.49 6.10
C HIS A 137 -4.74 -7.42 4.79
N ILE A 138 -3.87 -8.41 4.52
CA ILE A 138 -3.09 -8.49 3.29
C ILE A 138 -3.95 -8.50 2.02
N PRO A 139 -5.09 -9.23 1.96
CA PRO A 139 -6.00 -9.15 0.81
C PRO A 139 -6.41 -7.73 0.45
N SER A 140 -6.62 -6.88 1.45
CA SER A 140 -7.03 -5.49 1.27
C SER A 140 -5.91 -4.65 0.63
N LEU A 141 -4.65 -4.85 1.06
CA LEU A 141 -3.48 -4.19 0.46
C LEU A 141 -3.26 -4.60 -0.99
N LEU A 142 -3.29 -5.91 -1.26
CA LEU A 142 -3.07 -6.42 -2.62
C LEU A 142 -4.20 -6.02 -3.56
N SER A 143 -5.44 -6.01 -3.08
CA SER A 143 -6.59 -5.52 -3.87
C SER A 143 -6.42 -4.05 -4.24
N GLU A 144 -5.90 -3.22 -3.33
CA GLU A 144 -5.61 -1.80 -3.61
C GLU A 144 -4.48 -1.65 -4.65
N TYR A 145 -3.38 -2.39 -4.49
CA TYR A 145 -2.28 -2.43 -5.47
C TYR A 145 -2.73 -2.85 -6.87
N ILE A 146 -3.69 -3.77 -6.97
CA ILE A 146 -4.25 -4.19 -8.26
C ILE A 146 -5.20 -3.12 -8.80
N TYR A 147 -6.03 -2.54 -7.94
CA TYR A 147 -6.98 -1.50 -8.30
C TYR A 147 -6.31 -0.27 -8.91
N ILE A 148 -5.20 0.20 -8.32
CA ILE A 148 -4.46 1.34 -8.87
C ILE A 148 -3.90 1.09 -10.27
N GLN A 149 -3.87 -0.17 -10.74
CA GLN A 149 -3.44 -0.55 -12.08
C GLN A 149 -4.61 -0.73 -13.06
N THR A 150 -5.87 -0.77 -12.61
CA THR A 150 -7.04 -0.97 -13.49
C THR A 150 -7.65 0.34 -14.03
N LYS A 151 -7.66 1.43 -13.24
CA LYS A 151 -8.47 2.64 -13.50
C LYS A 151 -7.78 3.74 -14.32
N ASN A 152 -7.24 3.44 -15.51
CA ASN A 152 -6.48 4.40 -16.36
C ASN A 152 -5.22 5.00 -15.71
N ASN A 153 -4.94 4.65 -14.46
CA ASN A 153 -3.73 4.95 -13.76
C ASN A 153 -2.84 3.73 -13.93
N ILE A 154 -1.66 3.92 -14.52
CA ILE A 154 -0.71 2.83 -14.73
C ILE A 154 0.51 3.20 -13.91
N LEU A 155 0.90 2.30 -13.00
CA LEU A 155 2.22 2.36 -12.39
C LEU A 155 3.26 2.27 -13.51
N GLU A 156 4.17 3.23 -13.56
CA GLU A 156 5.28 3.16 -14.50
C GLU A 156 6.08 1.86 -14.30
N ALA A 157 6.57 1.25 -15.38
CA ALA A 157 7.17 -0.08 -15.32
C ALA A 157 8.29 -0.18 -14.28
N ASN A 158 9.17 0.84 -14.22
CA ASN A 158 10.27 0.92 -13.26
C ASN A 158 9.78 0.93 -11.79
N ILE A 159 8.65 1.60 -11.52
CA ILE A 159 8.06 1.63 -10.18
C ILE A 159 7.43 0.28 -9.85
N ARG A 160 6.72 -0.33 -10.81
CA ARG A 160 6.15 -1.67 -10.64
C ARG A 160 7.23 -2.71 -10.34
N ASP A 161 8.34 -2.67 -11.06
CA ASP A 161 9.48 -3.57 -10.85
C ASP A 161 10.14 -3.31 -9.48
N THR A 162 10.23 -2.05 -9.05
CA THR A 162 10.76 -1.69 -7.72
C THR A 162 9.88 -2.21 -6.59
N LEU A 163 8.55 -2.12 -6.73
CA LEU A 163 7.58 -2.58 -5.72
C LEU A 163 7.41 -4.11 -5.70
N LYS A 164 7.88 -4.80 -6.74
CA LYS A 164 7.68 -6.24 -6.95
C LYS A 164 8.10 -7.07 -5.75
N ASN A 165 9.28 -6.83 -5.18
CA ASN A 165 9.78 -7.57 -4.02
C ASN A 165 8.85 -7.41 -2.80
N GLY A 166 8.37 -6.19 -2.57
CA GLY A 166 7.39 -5.89 -1.51
C GLY A 166 6.08 -6.62 -1.74
N THR A 167 5.51 -6.50 -2.93
CA THR A 167 4.24 -7.17 -3.31
C THR A 167 4.34 -8.69 -3.23
N TYR A 168 5.44 -9.28 -3.68
CA TYR A 168 5.69 -10.73 -3.61
C TYR A 168 5.87 -11.21 -2.18
N SER A 169 6.52 -10.42 -1.33
CA SER A 169 6.60 -10.72 0.10
C SER A 169 5.21 -10.75 0.75
N LEU A 170 4.30 -9.85 0.37
CA LEU A 170 2.91 -9.91 0.83
C LEU A 170 2.18 -11.15 0.30
N LEU A 171 2.41 -11.54 -0.95
CA LEU A 171 1.84 -12.76 -1.53
C LEU A 171 2.32 -14.04 -0.84
N ASP A 172 3.55 -14.07 -0.30
CA ASP A 172 4.05 -15.17 0.53
C ASP A 172 3.18 -15.40 1.78
N LEU A 173 2.47 -14.37 2.26
CA LEU A 173 1.55 -14.47 3.41
C LEU A 173 0.15 -15.00 3.03
N CYS A 174 -0.18 -15.08 1.74
CA CYS A 174 -1.52 -15.45 1.28
C CYS A 174 -1.65 -16.96 1.06
N GLY A 175 -2.56 -17.59 1.82
CA GLY A 175 -3.07 -18.93 1.56
C GLY A 175 -4.15 -18.93 0.47
N GLN A 176 -4.84 -20.06 0.32
CA GLN A 176 -5.98 -20.17 -0.61
C GLN A 176 -7.10 -19.20 -0.24
N PHE A 177 -7.45 -19.12 1.05
CA PHE A 177 -8.52 -18.27 1.56
C PHE A 177 -8.28 -16.79 1.26
N GLU A 178 -7.07 -16.29 1.50
CA GLU A 178 -6.70 -14.89 1.22
C GLU A 178 -6.76 -14.58 -0.27
N ARG A 179 -6.35 -15.51 -1.14
CA ARG A 179 -6.45 -15.33 -2.61
C ARG A 179 -7.90 -15.25 -3.06
N ASP A 180 -8.79 -16.07 -2.49
CA ASP A 180 -10.21 -16.03 -2.82
C ASP A 180 -10.84 -14.70 -2.37
N MET A 181 -10.43 -14.19 -1.20
CA MET A 181 -10.85 -12.87 -0.73
C MET A 181 -10.40 -11.73 -1.67
N ILE A 182 -9.16 -11.79 -2.19
CA ILE A 182 -8.68 -10.82 -3.20
C ILE A 182 -9.55 -10.89 -4.45
N MET A 183 -9.82 -12.10 -4.96
CA MET A 183 -10.64 -12.30 -6.16
C MET A 183 -12.05 -11.72 -6.00
N VAL A 184 -12.67 -11.85 -4.83
CA VAL A 184 -14.02 -11.29 -4.57
C VAL A 184 -14.03 -9.76 -4.61
N ASN A 185 -12.96 -9.10 -4.17
CA ASN A 185 -12.87 -7.64 -4.09
C ASN A 185 -12.55 -6.95 -5.43
N LEU A 186 -12.24 -7.72 -6.46
CA LEU A 186 -11.79 -7.22 -7.76
C LEU A 186 -12.89 -7.34 -8.83
N ASP A 187 -12.88 -6.37 -9.74
CA ASP A 187 -13.65 -6.42 -10.99
C ASP A 187 -13.02 -7.40 -11.99
N VAL A 188 -13.64 -7.57 -13.15
CA VAL A 188 -13.16 -8.54 -14.17
C VAL A 188 -11.73 -8.23 -14.60
N VAL A 189 -11.39 -6.95 -14.76
CA VAL A 189 -10.04 -6.51 -15.14
C VAL A 189 -9.05 -6.79 -14.02
N GLY A 190 -9.37 -6.40 -12.78
CA GLY A 190 -8.54 -6.66 -11.62
C GLY A 190 -8.29 -8.15 -11.37
N LYS A 191 -9.31 -9.00 -11.55
CA LYS A 191 -9.16 -10.47 -11.45
C LYS A 191 -8.12 -11.00 -12.44
N ASN A 192 -8.11 -10.50 -13.67
CA ASN A 192 -7.12 -10.92 -14.67
C ASN A 192 -5.71 -10.43 -14.30
N LEU A 193 -5.58 -9.17 -13.85
CA LEU A 193 -4.29 -8.65 -13.36
C LEU A 193 -3.77 -9.48 -12.18
N PHE A 194 -4.64 -9.86 -11.24
CA PHE A 194 -4.25 -10.69 -10.11
C PHE A 194 -3.76 -12.08 -10.54
N LYS A 195 -4.45 -12.72 -11.50
CA LYS A 195 -4.02 -14.02 -12.04
C LYS A 195 -2.62 -13.93 -12.65
N ASN A 196 -2.35 -12.89 -13.44
CA ASN A 196 -1.04 -12.67 -14.03
C ASN A 196 0.02 -12.45 -12.94
N LEU A 197 -0.26 -11.57 -11.98
CA LEU A 197 0.63 -11.32 -10.84
C LEU A 197 0.96 -12.61 -10.08
N TRP A 198 -0.04 -13.48 -9.87
CA TRP A 198 0.15 -14.78 -9.20
C TRP A 198 1.00 -15.74 -10.02
N ILE A 199 0.82 -15.78 -11.34
CA ILE A 199 1.65 -16.59 -12.25
C ILE A 199 3.11 -16.11 -12.18
N ASP A 200 3.34 -14.80 -12.30
CA ASP A 200 4.68 -14.21 -12.26
C ASP A 200 5.35 -14.45 -10.90
N TYR A 201 4.60 -14.26 -9.80
CA TYR A 201 5.07 -14.59 -8.45
C TYR A 201 5.52 -16.05 -8.32
N ASN A 202 4.73 -17.00 -8.83
CA ASN A 202 5.11 -18.40 -8.78
C ASN A 202 6.38 -18.67 -9.60
N LYS A 203 6.44 -18.11 -10.82
CA LYS A 203 7.55 -18.31 -11.76
C LYS A 203 8.86 -17.71 -11.24
N GLU A 204 8.81 -16.54 -10.62
CA GLU A 204 10.00 -15.72 -10.38
C GLU A 204 10.43 -15.64 -8.91
N TRP A 205 9.52 -15.94 -7.97
CA TRP A 205 9.79 -15.79 -6.55
C TRP A 205 9.63 -17.10 -5.79
N LYS A 206 8.46 -17.74 -5.90
CA LYS A 206 8.13 -18.90 -5.07
C LYS A 206 9.02 -20.11 -5.35
N TYR A 207 9.36 -20.35 -6.61
CA TYR A 207 10.09 -21.55 -7.04
C TYR A 207 11.56 -21.32 -7.37
N VAL A 208 12.03 -20.07 -7.41
CA VAL A 208 13.42 -19.73 -7.76
C VAL A 208 14.34 -19.76 -6.53
N GLY A 209 13.77 -19.75 -5.32
CA GLY A 209 14.53 -19.60 -4.09
C GLY A 209 14.89 -18.12 -3.85
N ARG A 210 14.92 -17.72 -2.58
CA ARG A 210 15.34 -16.37 -2.19
C ARG A 210 16.85 -16.32 -2.33
N GLY A 211 17.34 -15.79 -3.45
CA GLY A 211 18.76 -15.49 -3.65
C GLY A 211 19.30 -14.62 -2.52
#